data_AF-X1RQD3-F1
#
_entry.id   AF-X1RQD3-F1
#
_cell.length_a   1.000
_cell.length_b   1.000
_cell.length_c   1.000
_cell.angle_alpha   90.00
_cell.angle_beta   90.00
_cell.angle_gamma   90.00
#
_symmetry.space_group_name_H-M   'P 1'
#
loop_
_entity.id
_entity.type
_entity.pdbx_description
1 polymer ?
#
loop_
_entity_poly.entity_id
_entity_poly.type
_entity_poly.pdbx_seq_one_letter_code
_entity_poly.pdbx_strand_id
1 'polypeptide(L)'
;NEAKKSKYLYRLIVSTEDNAIAETAKKFKAEVIERPVELAQDDTPSLPVYQHIIRYLKEVENFYPDIIVILQPTSPCRLVKDIDGAIEKFLEAGCDSVVSVCETEHPPHWMYTLEGDRLKPIIEGGEKVARRQDAPKTYRLNGVVYVIHRDVIMEQNRVMGNDNRPFIMPLERSIDIDTDLDFK
;
A
#
# COMPACT_ATOMS: atom_id res chain seq x y z
N ASN A 1 -1.26 -8.32 15.70
CA ASN A 1 -0.18 -7.92 14.78
C ASN A 1 0.03 -9.03 13.77
N GLU A 2 -0.64 -8.95 12.62
CA GLU A 2 -0.62 -9.98 11.57
C GLU A 2 0.74 -10.08 10.86
N ALA A 3 1.48 -8.96 10.75
CA ALA A 3 2.81 -8.95 10.15
C ALA A 3 3.77 -9.92 10.86
N LYS A 4 3.68 -10.01 12.20
CA LYS A 4 4.49 -10.94 12.99
C LYS A 4 4.18 -12.41 12.80
N LYS A 5 3.00 -12.72 12.27
CA LYS A 5 2.59 -14.09 12.02
C LYS A 5 3.06 -14.57 10.64
N SER A 6 3.49 -13.65 9.77
CA SER A 6 3.99 -13.97 8.43
C SER A 6 5.23 -14.86 8.51
N LYS A 7 5.30 -15.88 7.65
CA LYS A 7 6.47 -16.75 7.51
C LYS A 7 7.60 -16.13 6.69
N TYR A 8 7.32 -15.07 5.92
CA TYR A 8 8.26 -14.50 4.96
C TYR A 8 8.89 -13.18 5.44
N LEU A 9 8.25 -12.47 6.36
CA LEU A 9 8.80 -11.21 6.87
C LEU A 9 10.00 -11.48 7.78
N TYR A 10 11.18 -11.03 7.34
CA TYR A 10 12.43 -11.17 8.10
C TYR A 10 12.57 -10.09 9.19
N ARG A 11 12.32 -8.83 8.83
CA ARG A 11 12.36 -7.68 9.73
C ARG A 11 11.05 -6.91 9.67
N LEU A 12 10.59 -6.43 10.82
CA LEU A 12 9.38 -5.64 10.95
C LEU A 12 9.73 -4.29 11.54
N ILE A 13 9.66 -3.26 10.70
CA ILE A 13 10.12 -1.92 11.03
C ILE A 13 8.93 -0.96 11.02
N VAL A 14 8.83 -0.13 12.06
CA VAL A 14 7.93 1.01 12.13
C VAL A 14 8.79 2.27 12.03
N SER A 15 8.54 3.09 11.00
CA SER A 15 9.15 4.42 10.91
C SER A 15 8.19 5.44 11.50
N THR A 16 8.64 6.22 12.47
CA THR A 16 7.81 7.22 13.16
C THR A 16 8.69 8.28 13.82
N GLU A 17 8.19 9.51 13.86
CA GLU A 17 8.68 10.63 14.66
C GLU A 17 7.95 10.73 16.01
N ASP A 18 6.75 10.14 16.11
CA ASP A 18 5.96 10.13 17.33
C ASP A 18 6.46 9.09 18.35
N ASN A 19 6.73 9.56 19.58
CA ASN A 19 7.22 8.73 20.68
C ASN A 19 6.20 7.70 21.17
N ALA A 20 4.90 8.01 21.19
CA ALA A 20 3.87 7.06 21.61
C ALA A 20 3.72 5.91 20.61
N ILE A 21 3.83 6.19 19.31
CA ILE A 21 3.89 5.18 18.25
C ILE A 21 5.15 4.33 18.39
N ALA A 22 6.32 4.95 18.62
CA ALA A 22 7.58 4.23 18.81
C ALA A 22 7.52 3.26 20.00
N GLU A 23 7.03 3.72 21.15
CA GLU A 23 6.88 2.88 22.34
C GLU A 23 5.87 1.75 22.13
N THR A 24 4.79 2.02 21.38
CA THR A 24 3.83 0.98 21.00
C THR A 24 4.47 -0.06 20.09
N ALA A 25 5.21 0.35 19.07
CA ALA A 25 5.93 -0.54 18.16
C ALA A 25 6.91 -1.45 18.92
N LYS A 26 7.69 -0.90 19.85
CA LYS A 26 8.61 -1.64 20.73
C LYS A 26 7.89 -2.66 21.61
N LYS A 27 6.75 -2.30 22.22
CA LYS A 27 5.91 -3.25 22.99
C LYS A 27 5.47 -4.43 22.14
N PHE A 28 5.13 -4.17 20.88
CA PHE A 28 4.84 -5.19 19.89
C PHE A 28 6.09 -5.79 19.26
N LYS A 29 7.30 -5.61 19.81
CA LYS A 29 8.63 -6.04 19.32
C LYS A 29 8.83 -5.83 17.80
N ALA A 30 8.38 -4.69 17.30
CA ALA A 30 8.81 -4.18 16.00
C ALA A 30 10.03 -3.26 16.23
N GLU A 31 10.89 -3.20 15.23
CA GLU A 31 12.03 -2.30 15.19
C GLU A 31 11.53 -0.88 14.90
N VAL A 32 12.20 0.13 15.45
CA VAL A 32 11.81 1.52 15.25
C VAL A 32 12.94 2.26 14.57
N ILE A 33 12.63 2.91 13.45
CA ILE A 33 13.51 3.89 12.82
C ILE A 33 12.88 5.25 13.04
N GLU A 34 13.59 6.13 13.73
CA GLU A 34 13.15 7.51 13.95
C GLU A 34 13.03 8.21 12.60
N ARG A 35 11.84 8.73 12.30
CA ARG A 35 11.59 9.43 11.05
C ARG A 35 11.98 10.91 11.22
N PRO A 36 12.77 11.48 10.30
CA PRO A 36 12.98 12.93 10.27
C PRO A 36 11.64 13.66 10.16
N VAL A 37 11.48 14.75 10.92
CA VAL A 37 10.21 15.48 11.04
C VAL A 37 9.76 16.04 9.69
N GLU A 38 10.69 16.42 8.82
CA GLU A 38 10.42 16.86 7.45
C GLU A 38 9.78 15.78 6.56
N LEU A 39 9.87 14.50 6.95
CA LEU A 39 9.22 13.37 6.27
C LEU A 39 7.91 12.93 6.95
N ALA A 40 7.43 13.72 7.91
CA ALA A 40 6.21 13.47 8.68
C ALA A 40 5.16 14.57 8.53
N GLN A 41 5.29 15.44 7.53
CA GLN A 41 4.29 16.48 7.26
C GLN A 41 3.08 15.91 6.52
N ASP A 42 1.91 16.53 6.69
CA ASP A 42 0.63 16.07 6.10
C ASP A 42 0.67 15.89 4.58
N ASP A 43 1.50 16.66 3.88
CA ASP A 43 1.67 16.64 2.43
C ASP A 43 2.88 15.81 1.96
N THR A 44 3.60 15.16 2.89
CA THR A 44 4.78 14.36 2.55
C THR A 44 4.37 13.12 1.75
N PRO A 45 4.89 12.94 0.52
CA PRO A 45 4.65 11.70 -0.22
C PRO A 45 5.28 10.49 0.50
N SER A 46 4.69 9.30 0.35
CA SER A 46 5.20 8.10 1.03
C SER A 46 6.58 7.64 0.50
N LEU A 47 6.92 7.97 -0.74
CA LEU A 47 8.16 7.51 -1.38
C LEU A 47 9.44 7.97 -0.63
N PRO A 48 9.64 9.26 -0.31
CA PRO A 48 10.73 9.73 0.54
C PRO A 48 10.88 8.98 1.86
N VAL A 49 9.76 8.61 2.51
CA VAL A 49 9.76 7.84 3.76
C VAL A 49 10.36 6.45 3.55
N TYR A 50 9.97 5.75 2.49
CA TYR A 50 10.51 4.42 2.17
C TYR A 50 11.99 4.49 1.79
N GLN A 51 12.39 5.49 1.02
CA GLN A 51 13.79 5.72 0.68
C GLN A 51 14.64 6.02 1.92
N HIS A 52 14.12 6.81 2.87
CA HIS A 52 14.79 7.06 4.15
C HIS A 52 15.04 5.75 4.92
N ILE A 53 14.02 4.90 5.06
CA ILE A 53 14.16 3.59 5.72
C ILE A 53 15.24 2.74 5.04
N ILE A 54 15.17 2.60 3.70
CA ILE A 54 16.12 1.76 2.95
C ILE A 54 17.55 2.28 3.06
N ARG A 55 17.76 3.61 2.99
CA ARG A 55 19.08 4.23 3.18
C ARG A 55 19.60 4.02 4.59
N TYR A 56 18.76 4.21 5.61
CA TYR A 56 19.13 3.97 7.01
C TYR A 56 19.61 2.53 7.21
N LEU A 57 18.85 1.55 6.74
CA LEU A 57 19.22 0.13 6.82
C LEU A 57 20.57 -0.14 6.14
N LYS A 58 20.78 0.43 4.95
CA LYS A 58 22.02 0.25 4.18
C LYS A 58 23.22 0.88 4.88
N GLU A 59 23.10 2.14 5.28
CA GLU A 59 24.22 2.98 5.70
C GLU A 59 24.57 2.83 7.18
N VAL A 60 23.55 2.65 8.03
CA VAL A 60 23.71 2.57 9.49
C VAL A 60 23.84 1.13 9.96
N GLU A 61 23.04 0.23 9.39
CA GLU A 61 22.95 -1.16 9.85
C GLU A 61 23.63 -2.17 8.93
N ASN A 62 24.21 -1.71 7.81
CA ASN A 62 24.85 -2.56 6.80
C ASN A 62 23.93 -3.69 6.31
N PHE A 63 22.63 -3.41 6.21
CA PHE A 63 21.60 -4.33 5.75
C PHE A 63 20.86 -3.74 4.54
N TYR A 64 20.87 -4.44 3.41
CA TYR A 64 20.24 -3.94 2.19
C TYR A 64 19.16 -4.91 1.69
N PRO A 65 17.88 -4.68 2.04
CA PRO A 65 16.81 -5.60 1.66
C PRO A 65 16.53 -5.55 0.16
N ASP A 66 16.30 -6.70 -0.47
CA ASP A 66 15.91 -6.77 -1.89
C ASP A 66 14.41 -6.57 -2.09
N ILE A 67 13.59 -6.99 -1.11
CA ILE A 67 12.14 -6.92 -1.16
C ILE A 67 11.65 -6.06 0.01
N ILE A 68 10.83 -5.07 -0.32
CA ILE A 68 10.16 -4.20 0.65
C ILE A 68 8.69 -4.56 0.69
N VAL A 69 8.17 -4.85 1.88
CA VAL A 69 6.75 -5.11 2.09
C VAL A 69 6.14 -3.95 2.86
N ILE A 70 5.34 -3.13 2.17
CA ILE A 70 4.65 -1.99 2.76
C ILE A 70 3.29 -2.45 3.29
N LEU A 71 3.05 -2.12 4.55
CA LEU A 71 1.87 -2.51 5.30
C LEU A 71 1.28 -1.27 5.98
N GLN A 72 0.26 -0.67 5.39
CA GLN A 72 -0.35 0.52 5.97
C GLN A 72 -1.10 0.18 7.27
N PRO A 73 -0.99 1.02 8.32
CA PRO A 73 -1.67 0.79 9.59
C PRO A 73 -3.19 1.03 9.50
N THR A 74 -3.65 1.80 8.51
CA THR A 74 -5.07 2.12 8.25
C THR A 74 -5.88 0.94 7.72
N SER A 75 -5.24 -0.20 7.41
CA SER A 75 -5.90 -1.42 6.94
C SER A 75 -5.93 -2.54 8.01
N PRO A 76 -6.76 -2.44 9.07
CA PRO A 76 -6.75 -3.38 10.18
C PRO A 76 -7.33 -4.77 9.84
N CYS A 77 -8.17 -4.86 8.81
CA CYS A 77 -8.80 -6.11 8.38
C CYS A 77 -7.86 -7.05 7.61
N ARG A 78 -6.63 -6.59 7.34
CA ARG A 78 -5.56 -7.40 6.76
C ARG A 78 -5.30 -8.64 7.59
N LEU A 79 -5.16 -9.79 6.94
CA LEU A 79 -4.78 -11.05 7.59
C LEU A 79 -3.36 -11.46 7.18
N VAL A 80 -2.72 -12.32 7.99
CA VAL A 80 -1.41 -12.89 7.67
C VAL A 80 -1.37 -13.55 6.27
N LYS A 81 -2.45 -14.23 5.89
CA LYS A 81 -2.56 -14.87 4.56
C LYS A 81 -2.54 -13.87 3.39
N ASP A 82 -2.96 -12.63 3.62
CA ASP A 82 -2.95 -11.60 2.59
C ASP A 82 -1.50 -11.10 2.39
N ILE A 83 -0.71 -11.02 3.47
CA ILE A 83 0.72 -10.69 3.43
C ILE A 83 1.50 -11.82 2.75
N ASP A 84 1.36 -13.05 3.26
CA ASP A 84 2.10 -14.20 2.76
C ASP A 84 1.74 -14.50 1.30
N GLY A 85 0.46 -14.44 0.95
CA GLY A 85 0.00 -14.70 -0.42
C GLY A 85 0.49 -13.65 -1.43
N ALA A 86 0.60 -12.38 -1.03
CA ALA A 86 1.17 -11.35 -1.90
C ALA A 86 2.67 -11.57 -2.13
N ILE A 87 3.41 -12.00 -1.10
CA ILE A 87 4.84 -12.31 -1.20
C ILE A 87 5.05 -13.56 -2.06
N GLU A 88 4.28 -14.63 -1.84
CA GLU A 88 4.30 -15.83 -2.68
C GLU A 88 4.09 -15.50 -4.16
N LYS A 89 3.05 -14.69 -4.45
CA LYS A 89 2.77 -14.25 -5.81
C LYS A 89 3.94 -13.49 -6.44
N PHE A 90 4.58 -12.60 -5.68
CA PHE A 90 5.73 -11.83 -6.15
C PHE A 90 6.90 -12.75 -6.52
N LEU A 91 7.19 -13.73 -5.65
CA LEU A 91 8.26 -14.70 -5.86
C LEU A 91 7.98 -15.63 -7.05
N GLU A 92 6.74 -16.08 -7.21
CA GLU A 92 6.33 -16.95 -8.32
C GLU A 92 6.32 -16.24 -9.68
N ALA A 93 5.87 -14.99 -9.72
CA ALA A 93 5.73 -14.24 -10.96
C ALA A 93 7.07 -13.71 -11.49
N GLY A 94 8.09 -13.54 -10.63
CA GLY A 94 9.36 -12.93 -11.01
C GLY A 94 9.23 -11.47 -11.48
N CYS A 95 8.20 -10.78 -10.98
CA CYS A 95 7.83 -9.41 -11.36
C CYS A 95 8.53 -8.37 -10.45
N ASP A 96 8.43 -7.07 -10.77
CA ASP A 96 9.11 -6.03 -9.97
C ASP A 96 8.24 -5.43 -8.86
N SER A 97 6.91 -5.63 -8.90
CA SER A 97 6.03 -5.41 -7.77
C SER A 97 4.74 -6.25 -7.79
N VAL A 98 4.19 -6.49 -6.60
CA VAL A 98 2.83 -6.95 -6.39
C VAL A 98 2.11 -5.97 -5.47
N VAL A 99 0.91 -5.55 -5.85
CA VAL A 99 0.08 -4.66 -5.03
C VAL A 99 -1.28 -5.28 -4.78
N SER A 100 -1.79 -5.15 -3.57
CA SER A 100 -3.13 -5.60 -3.24
C SER A 100 -4.19 -4.70 -3.87
N VAL A 101 -5.23 -5.33 -4.40
CA VAL A 101 -6.35 -4.64 -5.04
C VAL A 101 -7.66 -5.30 -4.65
N CYS A 102 -8.76 -4.56 -4.76
CA CYS A 102 -10.11 -5.11 -4.66
C CYS A 102 -10.98 -4.65 -5.83
N GLU A 103 -12.02 -5.43 -6.14
CA GLU A 103 -12.98 -5.05 -7.18
C GLU A 103 -13.71 -3.76 -6.78
N THR A 104 -13.81 -2.82 -7.71
CA THR A 104 -14.44 -1.52 -7.44
C THR A 104 -15.94 -1.68 -7.16
N GLU A 105 -16.41 -0.98 -6.14
CA GLU A 105 -17.81 -0.86 -5.74
C GLU A 105 -18.62 -0.11 -6.80
N HIS A 106 -18.01 0.86 -7.45
CA HIS A 106 -18.57 1.60 -8.57
C HIS A 106 -17.57 1.59 -9.72
N PRO A 107 -17.95 1.16 -10.93
CA PRO A 107 -17.06 1.19 -12.07
C PRO A 107 -16.55 2.63 -12.32
N PRO A 108 -15.28 2.83 -12.69
CA PRO A 108 -14.73 4.16 -12.96
C PRO A 108 -15.41 4.86 -14.15
N HIS A 109 -16.10 4.10 -15.01
CA HIS A 109 -16.95 4.62 -16.08
C HIS A 109 -18.10 5.50 -15.56
N TRP A 110 -18.48 5.37 -14.29
CA TRP A 110 -19.52 6.18 -13.64
C TRP A 110 -18.95 7.36 -12.85
N MET A 111 -17.65 7.60 -12.92
CA MET A 111 -16.99 8.69 -12.20
C MET A 111 -16.86 9.93 -13.09
N TYR A 112 -17.10 11.10 -12.49
CA TYR A 112 -17.09 12.39 -13.15
C TYR A 112 -16.24 13.38 -12.34
N THR A 113 -15.54 14.29 -13.03
CA THR A 113 -15.01 15.52 -12.43
C THR A 113 -16.05 16.64 -12.53
N LEU A 114 -15.87 17.67 -11.71
CA LEU A 114 -16.63 18.91 -11.79
C LEU A 114 -15.85 19.96 -12.58
N GLU A 115 -16.45 20.48 -13.65
CA GLU A 115 -16.00 21.67 -14.37
C GLU A 115 -17.02 22.79 -14.17
N GLY A 116 -16.88 23.54 -13.07
CA GLY A 116 -17.93 24.44 -12.59
C GLY A 116 -19.13 23.64 -12.07
N ASP A 117 -20.33 23.92 -12.59
CA ASP A 117 -21.58 23.20 -12.29
C ASP A 117 -21.90 22.11 -13.34
N ARG A 118 -20.87 21.59 -14.02
CA ARG A 118 -21.02 20.56 -15.05
C ARG A 118 -20.25 19.31 -14.65
N LEU A 119 -20.89 18.16 -14.86
CA LEU A 119 -20.22 16.87 -14.78
C LEU A 119 -19.46 16.60 -16.08
N LYS A 120 -18.20 16.19 -15.95
CA LYS A 120 -17.37 15.71 -17.06
C LYS A 120 -16.91 14.29 -16.76
N PRO A 121 -17.17 13.30 -17.64
CA PRO A 121 -16.78 11.92 -17.37
C PRO A 121 -15.25 11.79 -17.29
N ILE A 122 -14.77 10.99 -16.33
CA ILE A 122 -13.33 10.69 -16.21
C ILE A 122 -12.86 9.81 -17.38
N ILE A 123 -13.68 8.84 -17.77
CA ILE A 123 -13.43 7.95 -18.92
C ILE A 123 -14.27 8.43 -20.10
N GLU A 124 -13.63 8.79 -21.19
CA GLU A 124 -14.33 9.14 -22.43
C GLU A 124 -15.22 7.98 -22.90
N GLY A 125 -16.51 8.25 -23.11
CA GLY A 125 -17.50 7.24 -23.48
C GLY A 125 -18.02 6.39 -22.31
N GLY A 126 -17.57 6.64 -21.07
CA GLY A 126 -18.01 5.93 -19.87
C GLY A 126 -19.50 6.09 -19.59
N GLU A 127 -20.11 7.20 -20.01
CA GLU A 127 -21.54 7.47 -19.89
C GLU A 127 -22.44 6.47 -20.64
N LYS A 128 -21.87 5.69 -21.57
CA LYS A 128 -22.57 4.63 -22.31
C LYS A 128 -22.78 3.36 -21.47
N VAL A 129 -22.02 3.21 -20.39
CA VAL A 129 -22.17 2.07 -19.48
C VAL A 129 -23.37 2.33 -18.58
N ALA A 130 -24.57 1.92 -19.00
CA ALA A 130 -25.80 2.20 -18.26
C ALA A 130 -26.03 1.26 -17.07
N ARG A 131 -25.46 0.05 -17.09
CA ARG A 131 -25.69 -0.98 -16.06
C ARG A 131 -24.36 -1.49 -15.52
N ARG A 132 -24.28 -1.65 -14.19
CA ARG A 132 -23.05 -2.10 -13.52
C ARG A 132 -22.59 -3.47 -14.01
N GLN A 133 -23.51 -4.39 -14.26
CA GLN A 133 -23.21 -5.75 -14.72
C GLN A 133 -22.66 -5.81 -16.15
N ASP A 134 -22.85 -4.76 -16.94
CA ASP A 134 -22.28 -4.66 -18.30
C ASP A 134 -20.90 -3.98 -18.29
N ALA A 135 -20.53 -3.36 -17.16
CA ALA A 135 -19.24 -2.72 -17.02
C ALA A 135 -18.12 -3.78 -16.94
N PRO A 136 -16.95 -3.51 -17.54
CA PRO A 136 -15.76 -4.32 -17.28
C PRO A 136 -15.46 -4.38 -15.78
N LYS A 137 -14.99 -5.55 -15.30
CA LYS A 137 -14.48 -5.65 -13.94
C LYS A 137 -13.25 -4.76 -13.79
N THR A 138 -13.33 -3.84 -12.84
CA THR A 138 -12.26 -2.91 -12.51
C THR A 138 -11.83 -3.10 -11.07
N TYR A 139 -10.56 -2.80 -10.81
CA TYR A 139 -9.95 -2.99 -9.50
C TYR A 139 -9.30 -1.69 -9.05
N ARG A 140 -9.44 -1.37 -7.76
CA ARG A 140 -8.74 -0.27 -7.12
C ARG A 140 -7.65 -0.80 -6.20
N LEU A 141 -6.57 -0.02 -6.05
CA LEU A 141 -5.65 -0.21 -4.93
C LEU A 141 -6.44 -0.10 -3.63
N ASN A 142 -6.06 -0.92 -2.65
CA ASN A 142 -6.73 -0.94 -1.35
C ASN A 142 -5.80 -0.64 -0.17
N GLY A 143 -4.54 -0.24 -0.41
CA GLY A 143 -3.61 0.16 0.67
C GLY A 143 -3.01 -0.98 1.49
N VAL A 144 -3.51 -2.22 1.34
CA VAL A 144 -3.31 -3.26 2.35
C VAL A 144 -1.89 -3.87 2.34
N VAL A 145 -1.39 -4.30 1.18
CA VAL A 145 -0.06 -4.92 1.01
C VAL A 145 0.56 -4.49 -0.32
N TYR A 146 1.79 -4.00 -0.26
CA TYR A 146 2.64 -3.81 -1.44
C TYR A 146 3.92 -4.60 -1.23
N VAL A 147 4.27 -5.46 -2.19
CA VAL A 147 5.54 -6.20 -2.22
C VAL A 147 6.33 -5.66 -3.40
N ILE A 148 7.46 -5.01 -3.14
CA ILE A 148 8.15 -4.21 -4.14
C ILE A 148 9.63 -4.56 -4.12
N HIS A 149 10.23 -4.78 -5.29
CA HIS A 149 11.67 -4.85 -5.39
C HIS A 149 12.29 -3.50 -5.02
N ARG A 150 13.28 -3.49 -4.15
CA ARG A 150 13.90 -2.28 -3.62
C ARG A 150 14.29 -1.27 -4.72
N ASP A 151 14.82 -1.74 -5.83
CA ASP A 151 15.29 -0.88 -6.93
C ASP A 151 14.13 -0.09 -7.59
N VAL A 152 12.88 -0.54 -7.49
CA VAL A 152 11.70 0.25 -7.89
C VAL A 152 11.59 1.52 -7.04
N ILE A 153 11.86 1.42 -5.74
CA ILE A 153 11.81 2.55 -4.80
C ILE A 153 13.05 3.44 -4.94
N MET A 154 14.24 2.82 -5.02
CA MET A 154 15.51 3.53 -4.93
C MET A 154 15.98 4.11 -6.27
N GLU A 155 15.81 3.36 -7.37
CA GLU A 155 16.33 3.73 -8.68
C GLU A 155 15.21 4.28 -9.59
N GLN A 156 14.05 3.62 -9.60
CA GLN A 156 12.91 4.06 -10.43
C GLN A 156 12.09 5.19 -9.78
N ASN A 157 12.32 5.49 -8.50
CA ASN A 157 11.57 6.49 -7.72
C ASN A 157 10.04 6.26 -7.77
N ARG A 158 9.61 5.01 -7.56
CA ARG A 158 8.20 4.60 -7.60
C ARG A 158 7.84 3.68 -6.44
N VAL A 159 6.55 3.59 -6.16
CA VAL A 159 5.96 2.63 -5.19
C VAL A 159 5.21 1.47 -5.88
N MET A 160 5.38 1.37 -7.20
CA MET A 160 4.84 0.34 -8.06
C MET A 160 5.72 0.26 -9.30
N GLY A 161 6.18 -0.94 -9.64
CA GLY A 161 7.08 -1.15 -10.75
C GLY A 161 6.38 -1.17 -12.11
N ASN A 162 7.15 -1.41 -13.17
CA ASN A 162 6.61 -1.50 -14.52
C ASN A 162 5.97 -2.88 -14.78
N ASP A 163 6.52 -3.95 -14.19
CA ASP A 163 5.93 -5.28 -14.20
C ASP A 163 5.18 -5.51 -12.88
N ASN A 164 4.05 -4.82 -12.75
CA ASN A 164 3.24 -4.91 -11.55
C ASN A 164 2.11 -5.95 -11.70
N ARG A 165 1.96 -6.83 -10.71
CA ARG A 165 0.89 -7.84 -10.67
C ARG A 165 -0.09 -7.60 -9.50
N PRO A 166 -1.39 -7.86 -9.69
CA PRO A 166 -2.37 -7.66 -8.64
C PRO A 166 -2.43 -8.84 -7.67
N PHE A 167 -2.51 -8.57 -6.36
CA PHE A 167 -3.00 -9.51 -5.37
C PHE A 167 -4.45 -9.18 -5.04
N ILE A 168 -5.40 -9.95 -5.61
CA ILE A 168 -6.82 -9.65 -5.47
C ILE A 168 -7.32 -10.05 -4.08
N MET A 169 -7.83 -9.07 -3.34
CA MET A 169 -8.45 -9.22 -2.04
C MET A 169 -9.96 -9.00 -2.13
N PRO A 170 -10.75 -9.65 -1.26
CA PRO A 170 -12.17 -9.39 -1.17
C PRO A 170 -12.42 -8.02 -0.53
N LEU A 171 -13.58 -7.43 -0.85
CA LEU A 171 -13.92 -6.07 -0.48
C LEU A 171 -13.98 -5.88 1.04
N GLU A 172 -14.49 -6.88 1.78
CA GLU A 172 -14.66 -6.81 3.24
C GLU A 172 -13.31 -6.77 3.99
N ARG A 173 -12.20 -7.12 3.32
CA ARG A 173 -10.84 -6.99 3.86
C ARG A 173 -10.06 -5.80 3.29
N SER A 174 -10.73 -4.95 2.52
CA SER A 174 -10.16 -3.80 1.81
C SER A 174 -10.69 -2.47 2.35
N ILE A 175 -11.11 -2.49 3.62
CA ILE A 175 -11.54 -1.32 4.38
C ILE A 175 -10.30 -0.54 4.79
N ASP A 176 -10.31 0.76 4.50
CA ASP A 176 -9.29 1.73 4.87
C ASP A 176 -9.89 2.67 5.92
N ILE A 177 -9.18 2.93 7.00
CA ILE A 177 -9.62 3.83 8.07
C ILE A 177 -8.98 5.20 7.86
N ASP A 178 -9.72 6.10 7.24
CA ASP A 178 -9.30 7.49 6.99
C ASP A 178 -10.12 8.51 7.80
N THR A 179 -11.33 8.13 8.21
CA THR A 179 -12.29 9.00 8.88
C THR A 179 -12.87 8.35 10.13
N ASP A 180 -13.42 9.17 11.04
CA ASP A 180 -14.13 8.68 12.24
C ASP A 180 -15.33 7.78 11.90
N LEU A 181 -15.88 7.88 10.68
CA LEU A 181 -16.96 7.02 10.22
C LEU A 181 -16.48 5.60 9.91
N ASP A 182 -15.22 5.44 9.49
CA ASP A 182 -14.64 4.13 9.12
C ASP A 182 -14.38 3.24 10.34
N PHE A 183 -14.39 3.81 11.55
CA PHE A 183 -14.22 3.07 12.82
C PHE A 183 -15.50 2.38 13.32
N LYS A 184 -16.67 2.65 12.74
CA LYS A 184 -17.97 2.16 13.22
C LYS A 184 -18.42 0.90 12.51
#